data_AF-A0A3C0KQ94-F1
#
_entry.id   AF-A0A3C0KQ94-F1
#
_cell.length_a   1.000
_cell.length_b   1.000
_cell.length_c   1.000
_cell.angle_alpha   90.00
_cell.angle_beta   90.00
_cell.angle_gamma   90.00
#
_symmetry.space_group_name_H-M   'P 1'
#
loop_
_entity.id
_entity.type
_entity.pdbx_description
1 polymer ?
#
loop_
_entity_poly.entity_id
_entity_poly.type
_entity_poly.pdbx_seq_one_letter_code
_entity_poly.pdbx_strand_id
1 'polypeptide(L)'
;MQEKTFDEILKEEFLKERAVVLGRTGESVARAVAKLQRMAQIIEENHQHMISLERRLCGEDDHNNLKKTKEKALKDINKMILQYNRLCDHAQLRYYYLIVTREAMGLRSQHRMEEFYRIPPKKKQLPGG
;
A
#
# COMPACT_ATOMS: atom_id res chain seq x y z
N MET A 1 46.99 8.92 11.59
CA MET A 1 45.78 8.10 11.42
C MET A 1 45.91 6.98 12.43
N GLN A 2 45.11 6.95 13.51
CA GLN A 2 45.16 5.82 14.44
C GLN A 2 44.53 4.60 13.76
N GLU A 3 45.22 3.47 13.79
CA GLU A 3 44.65 2.19 13.37
C GLU A 3 43.50 1.83 14.30
N LYS A 4 42.34 1.48 13.72
CA LYS A 4 41.20 0.99 14.49
C LYS A 4 41.56 -0.36 15.09
N THR A 5 41.14 -0.58 16.33
CA THR A 5 41.28 -1.89 16.96
C THR A 5 40.37 -2.91 16.29
N PHE A 6 40.70 -4.21 16.39
CA PHE A 6 39.85 -5.28 15.86
C PHE A 6 38.40 -5.18 16.37
N ASP A 7 38.22 -4.84 17.65
CA ASP A 7 36.90 -4.65 18.26
C ASP A 7 36.13 -3.46 17.66
N GLU A 8 36.81 -2.39 17.26
CA GLU A 8 36.20 -1.25 16.58
C GLU A 8 35.76 -1.60 15.17
N ILE A 9 36.55 -2.40 14.45
CA ILE A 9 36.20 -2.90 13.11
C ILE A 9 34.95 -3.79 13.22
N LEU A 10 34.93 -4.74 14.15
CA LEU A 10 33.80 -5.65 14.33
C LEU A 10 32.51 -4.90 14.71
N LYS A 11 32.60 -3.92 15.61
CA LYS A 11 31.45 -3.06 15.97
C LYS A 11 30.95 -2.27 14.76
N GLU A 12 31.84 -1.73 13.95
CA GLU A 12 31.48 -0.98 12.75
C GLU A 12 30.76 -1.86 11.72
N GLU A 13 31.28 -3.07 11.45
CA GLU A 13 30.65 -4.03 10.55
C GLU A 13 29.25 -4.40 11.01
N PHE A 14 29.09 -4.71 12.30
CA PHE A 14 27.79 -5.02 12.89
C PHE A 14 26.80 -3.85 12.74
N LEU A 15 27.24 -2.61 12.94
CA LEU A 15 26.39 -1.42 12.75
C LEU A 15 25.99 -1.25 11.28
N LYS A 16 26.90 -1.51 10.32
CA LYS A 16 26.60 -1.47 8.88
C LYS A 16 25.55 -2.51 8.49
N GLU A 17 25.68 -3.75 8.97
CA GLU A 17 24.70 -4.80 8.71
C GLU A 17 23.31 -4.42 9.22
N ARG A 18 23.23 -3.90 10.45
CA ARG A 18 21.98 -3.40 11.04
C ARG A 18 21.35 -2.30 10.21
N ALA A 19 22.15 -1.34 9.74
CA ALA A 19 21.68 -0.26 8.88
C ALA A 19 21.09 -0.79 7.57
N VAL A 20 21.74 -1.79 6.94
CA VAL A 20 21.24 -2.43 5.71
C VAL A 20 19.90 -3.12 5.96
N VAL A 21 19.76 -3.88 7.04
CA VAL A 21 18.51 -4.58 7.38
C VAL A 21 17.37 -3.60 7.64
N LEU A 22 17.62 -2.53 8.39
CA LEU A 22 16.64 -1.46 8.63
C LEU A 22 16.24 -0.74 7.34
N GLY A 23 17.21 -0.45 6.46
CA GLY A 23 16.94 0.15 5.15
C GLY A 23 16.04 -0.72 4.29
N ARG A 24 16.34 -2.02 4.18
CA ARG A 24 15.56 -2.98 3.39
C ARG A 24 14.13 -3.17 3.90
N THR A 25 13.97 -3.23 5.22
CA THR A 25 12.64 -3.35 5.85
C THR A 25 11.81 -2.08 5.65
N GLY A 26 12.41 -0.90 5.85
CA GLY A 26 11.75 0.38 5.58
C GLY A 26 11.35 0.54 4.10
N GLU A 27 12.24 0.18 3.18
CA GLU A 27 11.97 0.22 1.74
C GLU A 27 10.85 -0.76 1.34
N SER A 28 10.78 -1.93 2.00
CA SER A 28 9.69 -2.88 1.78
C SER A 28 8.33 -2.29 2.15
N VAL A 29 8.23 -1.51 3.23
CA VAL A 29 6.99 -0.81 3.60
C VAL A 29 6.68 0.28 2.59
N ALA A 30 7.67 1.12 2.24
CA ALA A 30 7.51 2.20 1.26
C ALA A 30 6.97 1.69 -0.08
N ARG A 31 7.53 0.58 -0.60
CA ARG A 31 7.06 -0.05 -1.84
C ARG A 31 5.61 -0.55 -1.74
N ALA A 32 5.23 -1.14 -0.60
CA ALA A 32 3.86 -1.60 -0.38
C ALA A 32 2.87 -0.43 -0.36
N VAL A 33 3.22 0.67 0.32
CA VAL A 33 2.41 1.90 0.38
C VAL A 33 2.31 2.56 -1.01
N ALA A 34 3.40 2.66 -1.76
CA ALA A 34 3.37 3.21 -3.12
C ALA A 34 2.46 2.39 -4.05
N LYS A 35 2.48 1.05 -3.93
CA LYS A 35 1.59 0.17 -4.69
C LYS A 35 0.13 0.38 -4.32
N LEU A 36 -0.16 0.60 -3.03
CA LEU A 36 -1.50 0.93 -2.54
C LEU A 36 -2.02 2.24 -3.11
N GLN A 37 -1.19 3.29 -3.11
CA GLN A 37 -1.56 4.60 -3.64
C GLN A 37 -1.90 4.52 -5.14
N ARG A 38 -1.08 3.83 -5.94
CA ARG A 38 -1.37 3.61 -7.36
C ARG A 38 -2.68 2.85 -7.57
N MET A 39 -2.90 1.77 -6.81
CA MET A 39 -4.15 1.00 -6.93
C MET A 39 -5.37 1.83 -6.52
N ALA A 40 -5.25 2.65 -5.48
CA ALA A 40 -6.32 3.54 -5.06
C ALA A 40 -6.67 4.57 -6.14
N GLN A 41 -5.64 5.13 -6.81
CA GLN A 41 -5.83 6.06 -7.92
C GLN A 41 -6.55 5.39 -9.10
N ILE A 42 -6.14 4.18 -9.51
CA ILE A 42 -6.78 3.47 -10.61
C ILE A 42 -8.24 3.13 -10.29
N ILE A 43 -8.53 2.71 -9.04
CA ILE A 43 -9.92 2.47 -8.59
C ILE A 43 -10.76 3.74 -8.72
N GLU A 44 -10.22 4.88 -8.29
CA GLU A 44 -10.91 6.17 -8.37
C GLU A 44 -11.15 6.60 -9.81
N GLU A 45 -10.13 6.53 -10.66
CA GLU A 45 -10.24 6.86 -12.09
C GLU A 45 -11.30 5.99 -12.79
N ASN A 46 -11.31 4.69 -12.54
CA ASN A 46 -12.31 3.77 -13.10
C ASN A 46 -13.73 4.08 -12.59
N HIS A 47 -13.86 4.41 -11.31
CA HIS A 47 -15.14 4.79 -10.71
C HIS A 47 -15.68 6.09 -11.32
N GLN A 48 -14.84 7.11 -11.46
CA GLN A 48 -15.20 8.39 -12.08
C GLN A 48 -15.56 8.21 -13.56
N HIS A 49 -14.80 7.39 -14.28
CA HIS A 49 -15.10 7.06 -15.67
C HIS A 49 -16.47 6.40 -15.81
N MET A 50 -16.79 5.41 -14.96
CA MET A 50 -18.10 4.76 -14.94
C MET A 50 -19.24 5.76 -14.67
N ILE A 51 -19.10 6.63 -13.66
CA ILE A 51 -20.10 7.67 -13.36
C ILE A 51 -20.29 8.61 -14.57
N SER A 52 -19.20 8.99 -15.24
CA SER A 52 -19.27 9.88 -16.40
C SER A 52 -19.97 9.25 -17.60
N LEU A 53 -19.77 7.95 -17.83
CA LEU A 53 -20.45 7.18 -18.87
C LEU A 53 -21.95 7.08 -18.60
N GLU A 54 -22.33 6.79 -17.36
CA GLU A 54 -23.75 6.74 -16.95
C GLU A 54 -24.45 8.07 -17.23
N ARG A 55 -23.82 9.20 -16.89
CA ARG A 55 -24.41 10.53 -17.11
C ARG A 55 -24.60 10.87 -18.59
N ARG A 56 -23.72 10.38 -19.47
CA ARG A 56 -23.78 10.65 -20.92
C ARG A 56 -24.80 9.78 -21.66
N LEU A 57 -25.14 8.62 -21.11
CA LEU A 57 -25.98 7.60 -21.75
C LEU A 57 -27.44 7.64 -21.28
N CYS A 58 -27.87 8.67 -20.54
CA CYS A 58 -29.28 8.94 -20.26
C CYS A 58 -30.02 9.36 -21.54
N GLY A 59 -30.34 8.39 -22.40
CA GLY A 59 -31.20 8.48 -23.58
C GLY A 59 -31.87 7.13 -23.83
N GLU A 60 -33.15 7.13 -24.20
CA GLU A 60 -34.14 6.08 -23.86
C GLU A 60 -33.98 4.69 -24.53
N ASP A 61 -33.03 4.47 -25.45
CA ASP A 61 -33.09 3.30 -26.35
C ASP A 61 -32.20 2.09 -26.00
N ASP A 62 -31.27 2.16 -25.03
CA ASP A 62 -30.34 1.03 -24.76
C ASP A 62 -30.15 0.67 -23.27
N HIS A 63 -31.24 0.75 -22.52
CA HIS A 63 -31.23 0.65 -21.05
C HIS A 63 -30.69 -0.71 -20.53
N ASN A 64 -30.84 -1.80 -21.29
CA ASN A 64 -30.44 -3.14 -20.89
C ASN A 64 -28.94 -3.43 -21.13
N ASN A 65 -28.37 -2.98 -22.25
CA ASN A 65 -26.92 -3.09 -22.50
C ASN A 65 -26.12 -2.16 -21.60
N LEU A 66 -26.66 -0.96 -21.33
CA LEU A 66 -26.08 -0.03 -20.37
C LEU A 66 -26.02 -0.64 -18.95
N LYS A 67 -27.11 -1.29 -18.52
CA LYS A 67 -27.17 -1.99 -17.23
C LYS A 67 -26.14 -3.11 -17.13
N LYS A 68 -26.02 -3.97 -18.15
CA LYS A 68 -25.01 -5.04 -18.18
C LYS A 68 -23.57 -4.49 -18.16
N THR A 69 -23.32 -3.42 -18.90
CA THR A 69 -22.02 -2.76 -18.95
C THR A 69 -21.64 -2.17 -17.58
N LYS A 70 -22.61 -1.54 -16.91
CA LYS A 70 -22.47 -1.03 -15.55
C LYS A 70 -22.19 -2.15 -14.54
N GLU A 71 -22.97 -3.22 -14.56
CA GLU A 71 -22.78 -4.37 -13.66
C GLU A 71 -21.38 -4.98 -13.84
N LYS A 72 -20.90 -5.09 -15.09
CA LYS A 72 -19.54 -5.55 -15.36
C LYS A 72 -18.48 -4.60 -14.79
N ALA A 73 -18.62 -3.30 -15.03
CA ALA A 73 -17.70 -2.29 -14.50
C ALA A 73 -17.68 -2.28 -12.96
N LEU A 74 -18.84 -2.42 -12.30
CA LEU A 74 -18.95 -2.55 -10.85
C LEU A 74 -18.23 -3.80 -10.32
N LYS A 75 -18.41 -4.95 -10.98
CA LYS A 75 -17.70 -6.19 -10.60
C LYS A 75 -16.19 -6.05 -10.76
N ASP A 76 -15.72 -5.40 -11.82
CA ASP A 76 -14.31 -5.15 -12.06
C ASP A 76 -13.73 -4.22 -10.98
N ILE A 77 -14.41 -3.12 -10.66
CA ILE A 77 -14.02 -2.20 -9.57
C ILE A 77 -14.02 -2.92 -8.22
N ASN A 78 -15.04 -3.73 -7.92
CA ASN A 78 -15.11 -4.50 -6.67
C ASN A 78 -13.98 -5.54 -6.56
N LYS A 79 -13.57 -6.15 -7.67
CA LYS A 79 -12.40 -7.03 -7.72
C LYS A 79 -11.11 -6.25 -7.44
N MET A 80 -10.97 -5.04 -7.97
CA MET A 80 -9.84 -4.17 -7.66
C MET A 80 -9.83 -3.72 -6.20
N ILE A 81 -11.00 -3.39 -5.61
CA ILE A 81 -11.14 -3.08 -4.19
C ILE A 81 -10.69 -4.27 -3.32
N LEU A 82 -11.04 -5.50 -3.69
CA LEU A 82 -10.57 -6.69 -2.99
C LEU A 82 -9.04 -6.82 -3.06
N GLN A 83 -8.44 -6.59 -4.23
CA GLN A 83 -6.98 -6.58 -4.39
C GLN A 83 -6.31 -5.48 -3.57
N TYR A 84 -6.90 -4.28 -3.56
CA TYR A 84 -6.46 -3.16 -2.73
C TYR A 84 -6.48 -3.52 -1.25
N ASN A 85 -7.56 -4.13 -0.76
CA ASN A 85 -7.69 -4.52 0.64
C ASN A 85 -6.65 -5.59 1.03
N ARG A 86 -6.32 -6.53 0.12
CA ARG A 86 -5.22 -7.48 0.33
C ARG A 86 -3.86 -6.79 0.38
N LEU A 87 -3.66 -5.74 -0.42
CA LEU A 87 -2.45 -4.93 -0.35
C LEU A 87 -2.36 -4.13 0.96
N CYS A 88 -3.49 -3.71 1.55
CA CYS A 88 -3.52 -3.08 2.86
C CYS A 88 -3.01 -4.06 3.91
N ASP A 89 -3.51 -5.31 3.90
CA ASP A 89 -3.05 -6.36 4.81
C ASP A 89 -1.55 -6.65 4.64
N HIS A 90 -1.08 -6.72 3.39
CA HIS A 90 0.34 -6.89 3.12
C HIS A 90 1.19 -5.71 3.62
N ALA A 91 0.74 -4.47 3.43
CA ALA A 91 1.45 -3.29 3.92
C ALA A 91 1.51 -3.26 5.46
N GLN A 92 0.40 -3.62 6.13
CA GLN A 92 0.35 -3.73 7.59
C GLN A 92 1.34 -4.78 8.11
N LEU A 93 1.42 -5.94 7.46
CA LEU A 93 2.38 -6.97 7.82
C LEU A 93 3.84 -6.48 7.65
N ARG A 94 4.15 -5.78 6.56
CA ARG A 94 5.50 -5.21 6.36
C ARG A 94 5.82 -4.14 7.41
N TYR A 95 4.83 -3.31 7.76
CA TYR A 95 4.99 -2.29 8.79
C TYR A 95 5.25 -2.92 10.17
N TYR A 96 4.52 -3.99 10.51
CA TYR A 96 4.77 -4.77 11.71
C TYR A 96 6.20 -5.33 11.74
N TYR A 97 6.70 -5.90 10.63
CA TYR A 97 8.09 -6.37 10.58
C TYR A 97 9.12 -5.27 10.74
N LEU A 98 8.87 -4.06 10.22
CA LEU A 98 9.74 -2.91 10.47
C LEU A 98 9.79 -2.56 11.97
N ILE A 99 8.66 -2.58 12.66
CA ILE A 99 8.60 -2.34 14.12
C ILE A 99 9.40 -3.40 14.86
N VAL A 100 9.13 -4.69 14.63
CA VAL A 100 9.84 -5.80 15.30
C VAL A 100 11.34 -5.75 15.02
N THR A 101 11.74 -5.45 13.78
CA THR A 101 13.15 -5.30 13.41
C THR A 101 13.81 -4.17 14.17
N ARG A 102 13.12 -3.03 14.34
CA ARG A 102 13.64 -1.90 15.13
C ARG A 102 13.75 -2.24 16.61
N GLU A 103 12.75 -2.90 17.18
CA GLU A 103 12.74 -3.30 18.59
C GLU A 103 13.86 -4.29 18.91
N ALA A 104 14.07 -5.30 18.04
CA ALA A 104 15.19 -6.25 18.15
C ALA A 104 16.57 -5.55 18.11
N MET A 105 16.63 -4.38 17.45
CA MET A 105 17.81 -3.53 17.37
C MET A 105 17.88 -2.49 18.50
N GLY A 106 16.94 -2.49 19.46
CA GLY A 106 16.90 -1.55 20.57
C GLY A 106 16.36 -0.15 20.22
N LEU A 107 15.74 0.02 19.04
CA LEU A 107 15.21 1.31 18.57
C LEU A 107 13.72 1.44 18.93
N ARG A 108 13.40 2.06 20.07
CA ARG A 108 12.03 2.05 20.65
C ARG A 108 11.13 3.26 20.35
N SER A 109 11.51 4.18 19.48
CA SER A 109 10.63 5.30 19.12
C SER A 109 9.60 4.87 18.06
N GLN A 110 8.40 4.53 18.53
CA GLN A 110 7.26 4.06 17.73
C GLN A 110 6.45 5.23 17.12
N HIS A 111 6.39 6.38 17.82
CA HIS A 111 5.46 7.46 17.48
C HIS A 111 5.74 8.16 16.14
N ARG A 112 7.01 8.34 15.75
CA ARG A 112 7.35 8.98 14.47
C ARG A 112 7.12 8.08 13.26
N MET A 113 6.94 6.77 13.43
CA MET A 113 6.85 5.83 12.31
C MET A 113 5.52 5.85 11.58
N GLU A 114 4.44 6.15 12.30
CA GLU A 114 3.09 6.24 11.72
C GLU A 114 2.98 7.41 10.73
N GLU A 115 3.76 8.48 10.94
CA GLU A 115 3.84 9.62 10.03
C GLU A 115 4.50 9.26 8.70
N PHE A 116 5.59 8.49 8.73
CA PHE A 116 6.33 8.11 7.52
C PHE A 116 5.66 7.01 6.69
N TYR A 117 4.94 6.10 7.34
CA TYR A 117 4.38 4.90 6.71
C TYR A 117 2.86 4.80 6.88
N ARG A 118 2.15 5.92 6.70
CA ARG A 118 0.70 5.94 6.81
C ARG A 118 0.04 5.01 5.79
N ILE A 119 -0.52 3.90 6.27
CA ILE A 119 -1.27 2.95 5.45
C ILE A 119 -2.74 3.43 5.39
N PRO A 120 -3.30 3.64 4.20
CA PRO A 120 -4.69 4.04 4.07
C PRO A 120 -5.67 2.93 4.49
N PRO A 121 -6.87 3.28 4.98
CA PRO A 121 -7.86 2.31 5.39
C PRO A 121 -8.40 1.49 4.21
N LYS A 122 -8.90 0.28 4.50
CA LYS A 122 -9.57 -0.58 3.53
C LYS A 122 -10.78 0.11 2.91
N LYS A 123 -11.03 -0.14 1.64
CA LYS A 123 -12.20 0.37 0.91
C LYS A 123 -13.37 -0.61 1.01
N LYS A 124 -14.59 -0.09 1.15
CA LYS A 124 -15.83 -0.88 1.04
C LYS A 124 -16.15 -1.13 -0.43
N GLN A 125 -16.76 -2.26 -0.72
CA GLN A 125 -17.28 -2.57 -2.06
C GLN A 125 -18.43 -1.60 -2.41
N LEU A 126 -18.56 -1.30 -3.70
CA LEU A 126 -19.64 -0.50 -4.23
C LEU A 126 -20.93 -1.35 -4.28
N PRO A 127 -22.10 -0.78 -3.92
CA PRO A 127 -23.37 -1.49 -3.94
C PRO A 127 -23.83 -1.81 -5.37
N GLY A 128 -24.44 -2.97 -5.58
CA GLY A 128 -25.02 -3.38 -6.87
C GLY A 128 -24.14 -4.29 -7.75
N GLY A 129 -23.19 -5.02 -7.17
CA GLY A 129 -22.37 -6.02 -7.87
C GLY A 129 -22.60 -7.43 -7.37
#